data_AF-W9PTN0-F1
#
_entry.id   AF-W9PTN0-F1
#
_cell.length_a   1.000
_cell.length_b   1.000
_cell.length_c   1.000
_cell.angle_alpha   90.00
_cell.angle_beta   90.00
_cell.angle_gamma   90.00
#
_symmetry.space_group_name_H-M   'P 1'
#
loop_
_entity.id
_entity.type
_entity.pdbx_description
1 polymer ?
#
loop_
_entity_poly.entity_id
_entity_poly.type
_entity_poly.pdbx_seq_one_letter_code
_entity_poly.pdbx_strand_id
1 'polypeptide(L)'
;MPEMTTKLPYPQHQPAFITHLPREVRDRIYLELWRSCGLRQHIVWHRNKEDKAKSHFCRWRCTTPFSLEDELQELIDATRIQLGIPLGDSFSNKPYALQLSSAWKNHFACGQRIARVYGEDADPGIRTCYSLGPCWSSHELSSEKLSTCSPYLSMLLSCKVLSSECLESIYESTTFIFTDIFALNTFIGFCKVPELLKEEVKVAISPPAFRTFGRHLEIFFGASLPYAVAVLVAYAITTARRASHVSRFPWASP
;
A
#
# COMPACT_ATOMS: atom_id res chain seq x y z
N MET A 1 -25.57 48.99 5.53
CA MET A 1 -24.45 48.14 5.09
C MET A 1 -23.79 47.59 6.35
N PRO A 2 -23.85 46.28 6.65
CA PRO A 2 -23.23 45.76 7.86
C PRO A 2 -21.71 45.62 7.67
N GLU A 3 -20.95 46.10 8.64
CA GLU A 3 -19.49 45.97 8.71
C GLU A 3 -19.09 44.48 8.75
N MET A 4 -18.30 44.09 7.76
CA MET A 4 -17.71 42.76 7.68
C MET A 4 -16.48 42.73 8.61
N THR A 5 -16.69 42.42 9.89
CA THR A 5 -15.57 42.16 10.81
C THR A 5 -14.82 40.92 10.32
N THR A 6 -13.68 41.14 9.68
CA THR A 6 -12.69 40.10 9.38
C THR A 6 -12.16 39.55 10.70
N LYS A 7 -12.73 38.41 11.14
CA LYS A 7 -12.18 37.65 12.26
C LYS A 7 -10.74 37.26 11.90
N LEU A 8 -9.78 37.82 12.63
CA LEU A 8 -8.39 37.36 12.59
C LEU A 8 -8.37 35.85 12.84
N PRO A 9 -7.62 35.05 12.05
CA PRO A 9 -7.51 33.62 12.26
C PRO A 9 -6.96 33.37 13.67
N TYR A 10 -7.65 32.53 14.45
CA TYR A 10 -7.21 32.13 15.79
C TYR A 10 -5.76 31.62 15.72
N PRO A 11 -4.85 32.11 16.59
CA PRO A 11 -3.49 31.61 16.63
C PRO A 11 -3.53 30.11 16.95
N GLN A 12 -2.98 29.31 16.04
CA GLN A 12 -2.96 27.86 16.20
C GLN A 12 -2.16 27.50 17.45
N HIS A 13 -2.76 26.75 18.38
CA HIS A 13 -2.10 26.33 19.60
C HIS A 13 -0.80 25.56 19.27
N GLN A 14 0.34 26.06 19.73
CA GLN A 14 1.61 25.35 19.60
C GLN A 14 1.78 24.39 20.78
N PRO A 15 1.80 23.07 20.56
CA PRO A 15 1.97 22.12 21.65
C PRO A 15 3.33 22.28 22.31
N ALA A 16 3.39 22.08 23.63
CA ALA A 16 4.65 22.06 24.38
C ALA A 16 5.68 21.09 23.77
N PHE A 17 5.19 20.01 23.16
CA PHE A 17 5.97 19.05 22.39
C PHE A 17 6.86 19.70 21.31
N ILE A 18 6.36 20.71 20.59
CA ILE A 18 7.13 21.44 19.56
C ILE A 18 8.10 22.42 20.20
N THR A 19 7.70 23.10 21.28
CA THR A 19 8.47 24.19 21.87
C THR A 19 9.58 23.71 22.82
N HIS A 20 9.47 22.52 23.39
CA HIS A 20 10.40 22.00 24.40
C HIS A 20 11.36 20.93 23.85
N LEU A 21 11.00 20.20 22.80
CA LEU A 21 11.84 19.14 22.24
C LEU A 21 12.56 19.61 20.98
N PRO A 22 13.88 19.39 20.85
CA PRO A 22 14.61 19.60 19.59
C PRO A 22 14.04 18.75 18.45
N ARG A 23 14.27 19.18 17.20
CA ARG A 23 13.74 18.51 15.99
C ARG A 23 14.17 17.05 15.93
N GLU A 24 15.42 16.77 16.25
CA GLU A 24 16.01 15.43 16.21
C GLU A 24 15.31 14.46 17.17
N VAL A 25 14.92 14.95 18.36
CA VAL A 25 14.18 14.13 19.34
C VAL A 25 12.76 13.87 18.85
N ARG A 26 12.11 14.88 18.27
CA ARG A 26 10.77 14.72 17.69
C ARG A 26 10.77 13.70 16.55
N ASP A 27 11.75 13.77 15.65
CA ASP A 27 11.89 12.83 14.54
C ASP A 27 12.07 11.38 15.02
N ARG A 28 12.82 11.18 16.11
CA ARG A 28 12.92 9.86 16.76
C ARG A 28 11.59 9.40 17.32
N ILE A 29 10.84 10.28 17.98
CA ILE A 29 9.50 9.95 18.51
C ILE A 29 8.55 9.58 17.38
N TYR A 30 8.51 10.37 16.29
CA TYR A 30 7.70 10.05 15.12
C TYR A 30 8.06 8.67 14.58
N LEU A 31 9.34 8.37 14.40
CA LEU A 31 9.80 7.09 13.89
C LEU A 31 9.37 5.90 14.79
N GLU A 32 9.46 6.03 16.11
CA GLU A 32 8.99 4.97 17.02
C GLU A 32 7.47 4.77 16.95
N LEU A 33 6.71 5.86 16.83
CA LEU A 33 5.26 5.78 16.61
C LEU A 33 4.96 5.03 15.31
N TRP A 34 5.70 5.30 14.23
CA TRP A 34 5.49 4.64 12.95
C TRP A 34 5.89 3.16 13.00
N ARG A 35 6.97 2.82 13.72
CA ARG A 35 7.39 1.44 13.96
C ARG A 35 6.32 0.63 14.70
N SER A 36 5.61 1.23 15.65
CA SER A 36 4.51 0.55 16.35
C SER A 36 3.41 0.07 15.37
N CYS A 37 3.15 0.84 14.32
CA CYS A 37 2.19 0.54 13.26
C CYS A 37 2.76 -0.36 12.14
N GLY A 38 4.09 -0.53 12.12
CA GLY A 38 4.87 -1.21 11.08
C GLY A 38 5.34 -0.25 9.99
N LEU A 39 6.62 -0.30 9.65
CA LEU A 39 7.21 0.55 8.59
C LEU A 39 6.95 0.00 7.18
N ARG A 40 6.44 -1.22 7.05
CA ARG A 40 6.12 -1.82 5.75
C ARG A 40 4.62 -1.99 5.67
N GLN A 41 3.98 -1.34 4.72
CA GLN A 41 2.53 -1.26 4.62
C GLN A 41 2.08 -1.68 3.22
N HIS A 42 1.22 -2.70 3.16
CA HIS A 42 0.45 -3.00 1.97
C HIS A 42 -0.58 -1.91 1.74
N ILE A 43 -0.66 -1.42 0.50
CA ILE A 43 -1.67 -0.45 0.08
C ILE A 43 -2.69 -1.18 -0.78
N VAL A 44 -3.95 -1.15 -0.34
CA VAL A 44 -5.06 -1.91 -0.92
C VAL A 44 -6.13 -0.93 -1.35
N TRP A 45 -6.61 -1.02 -2.59
CA TRP A 45 -7.73 -0.19 -3.06
C TRP A 45 -9.05 -0.93 -2.86
N HIS A 46 -9.94 -0.32 -2.07
CA HIS A 46 -11.29 -0.81 -1.86
C HIS A 46 -12.25 -0.02 -2.73
N ARG A 47 -12.88 -0.70 -3.70
CA ARG A 47 -13.95 -0.10 -4.48
C ARG A 47 -15.28 -0.35 -3.79
N ASN A 48 -16.05 0.71 -3.64
CA ASN A 48 -17.47 0.60 -3.35
C ASN A 48 -18.25 0.69 -4.67
N LYS A 49 -19.03 -0.37 -4.99
CA LYS A 49 -19.81 -0.45 -6.22
C LYS A 49 -21.03 0.47 -6.22
N GLU A 50 -21.65 0.66 -5.07
CA GLU A 50 -22.88 1.44 -4.90
C GLU A 50 -22.59 2.93 -4.87
N ASP A 51 -21.56 3.32 -4.13
CA ASP A 51 -21.13 4.71 -4.00
C ASP A 51 -19.62 4.81 -4.19
N LYS A 52 -19.22 5.21 -5.40
CA LYS A 52 -17.81 5.34 -5.75
C LYS A 52 -17.07 6.28 -4.81
N ALA A 53 -17.71 7.32 -4.28
CA ALA A 53 -17.08 8.29 -3.37
C ALA A 53 -16.66 7.67 -2.03
N LYS A 54 -17.20 6.50 -1.67
CA LYS A 54 -16.79 5.71 -0.52
C LYS A 54 -15.61 4.77 -0.80
N SER A 55 -15.13 4.73 -2.04
CA SER A 55 -13.91 3.98 -2.39
C SER A 55 -12.69 4.65 -1.78
N HIS A 56 -11.76 3.88 -1.23
CA HIS A 56 -10.62 4.42 -0.51
C HIS A 56 -9.45 3.44 -0.47
N PHE A 57 -8.28 3.97 -0.13
CA PHE A 57 -7.12 3.15 0.21
C PHE A 57 -7.22 2.65 1.65
N CYS A 58 -7.01 1.34 1.80
CA CYS A 58 -6.71 0.73 3.08
C CYS A 58 -5.21 0.43 3.16
N ARG A 59 -4.72 0.37 4.40
CA ARG A 59 -3.36 -0.05 4.70
C ARG A 59 -3.37 -1.30 5.55
N TRP A 60 -2.41 -2.17 5.32
CA TRP A 60 -2.21 -3.37 6.12
C TRP A 60 -0.74 -3.58 6.42
N ARG A 61 -0.40 -3.78 7.70
CA ARG A 61 0.98 -4.00 8.12
C ARG A 61 1.55 -5.23 7.43
N CYS A 62 2.68 -5.11 6.76
CA CYS A 62 3.41 -6.24 6.23
C CYS A 62 4.21 -6.94 7.33
N THR A 63 4.28 -8.28 7.28
CA THR A 63 5.10 -9.09 8.17
C THR A 63 6.03 -10.05 7.45
N THR A 64 5.87 -10.25 6.15
CA THR A 64 6.84 -10.98 5.33
C THR A 64 8.12 -10.16 5.28
N PRO A 65 9.30 -10.68 5.63
CA PRO A 65 10.58 -9.98 5.42
C PRO A 65 10.78 -9.57 3.96
N PHE A 66 11.63 -8.58 3.71
CA PHE A 66 12.01 -8.27 2.34
C PHE A 66 12.94 -9.39 1.84
N SER A 67 12.58 -10.02 0.73
CA SER A 67 13.41 -10.98 0.02
C SER A 67 13.30 -10.74 -1.48
N LEU A 68 14.43 -10.89 -2.18
CA LEU A 68 14.45 -10.93 -3.65
C LEU A 68 14.06 -12.31 -4.18
N GLU A 69 14.16 -13.33 -3.35
CA GLU A 69 13.81 -14.71 -3.67
C GLU A 69 12.33 -14.94 -3.37
N ASP A 70 11.63 -15.60 -4.29
CA ASP A 70 10.24 -15.99 -4.13
C ASP A 70 10.17 -17.46 -3.72
N GLU A 71 10.50 -17.72 -2.45
CA GLU A 71 10.46 -19.07 -1.86
C GLU A 71 9.08 -19.74 -2.04
N LEU A 72 8.00 -18.95 -2.08
CA LEU A 72 6.67 -19.49 -2.32
C LEU A 72 6.54 -20.00 -3.76
N GLN A 73 7.03 -19.23 -4.74
CA GLN A 73 7.05 -19.67 -6.14
C GLN A 73 7.93 -20.90 -6.33
N GLU A 74 9.10 -20.96 -5.70
CA GLU A 74 9.98 -22.14 -5.72
C GLU A 74 9.29 -23.38 -5.15
N LEU A 75 8.62 -23.24 -4.01
CA LEU A 75 7.83 -24.32 -3.39
C LEU A 75 6.71 -24.81 -4.31
N ILE A 76 6.01 -23.87 -4.95
CA ILE A 76 4.92 -24.17 -5.90
C ILE A 76 5.46 -24.93 -7.11
N ASP A 77 6.60 -24.50 -7.67
CA ASP A 77 7.19 -25.13 -8.85
C ASP A 77 7.76 -26.51 -8.52
N ALA A 78 8.39 -26.68 -7.36
CA ALA A 78 8.79 -28.00 -6.86
C ALA A 78 7.59 -28.94 -6.69
N THR A 79 6.50 -28.45 -6.10
CA THR A 79 5.25 -29.20 -5.93
C THR A 79 4.63 -29.58 -7.27
N ARG A 80 4.66 -28.68 -8.25
CA ARG A 80 4.20 -28.92 -9.62
C ARG A 80 4.96 -30.08 -10.27
N ILE A 81 6.29 -30.06 -10.17
CA ILE A 81 7.17 -31.12 -10.70
C ILE A 81 6.86 -32.46 -10.02
N GLN A 82 6.75 -32.48 -8.69
CA GLN A 82 6.47 -33.69 -7.93
C GLN A 82 5.12 -34.33 -8.31
N LEU A 83 4.11 -33.52 -8.58
CA LEU A 83 2.77 -33.97 -8.95
C LEU A 83 2.60 -34.22 -10.45
N GLY A 84 3.63 -33.97 -11.28
CA GLY A 84 3.56 -34.10 -12.73
C GLY A 84 2.57 -33.14 -13.39
N ILE A 85 2.30 -31.99 -12.78
CA ILE A 85 1.36 -30.99 -13.30
C ILE A 85 2.08 -30.12 -14.34
N PRO A 86 1.53 -29.94 -15.56
CA PRO A 86 2.13 -29.06 -16.56
C PRO A 86 2.20 -27.59 -16.13
N LEU A 87 3.12 -26.83 -16.73
CA LEU A 87 3.13 -25.37 -16.62
C LEU A 87 1.85 -24.80 -17.26
N GLY A 88 1.24 -23.82 -16.59
CA GLY A 88 -0.04 -23.23 -17.01
C GLY A 88 -1.27 -23.91 -16.40
N ASP A 89 -1.14 -25.15 -15.95
CA ASP A 89 -2.23 -25.86 -15.28
C ASP A 89 -2.32 -25.48 -13.80
N SER A 90 -3.56 -25.49 -13.31
CA SER A 90 -3.89 -25.26 -11.90
C SER A 90 -3.78 -26.56 -11.10
N PHE A 91 -3.48 -26.44 -9.80
CA PHE A 91 -3.57 -27.55 -8.87
C PHE A 91 -5.04 -27.94 -8.61
N SER A 92 -5.32 -29.23 -8.47
CA SER A 92 -6.61 -29.71 -7.93
C SER A 92 -6.74 -29.43 -6.43
N ASN A 93 -5.62 -29.35 -5.73
CA ASN A 93 -5.55 -28.96 -4.34
C ASN A 93 -5.83 -27.44 -4.20
N LYS A 94 -6.92 -27.11 -3.49
CA LYS A 94 -7.40 -25.73 -3.33
C LYS A 94 -6.33 -24.77 -2.75
N PRO A 95 -5.64 -25.10 -1.64
CA PRO A 95 -4.54 -24.28 -1.13
C PRO A 95 -3.47 -23.91 -2.16
N TYR A 96 -2.93 -24.88 -2.89
CA TYR A 96 -1.90 -24.62 -3.89
C TYR A 96 -2.43 -23.83 -5.10
N ALA A 97 -3.67 -24.10 -5.51
CA ALA A 97 -4.34 -23.31 -6.55
C ALA A 97 -4.51 -21.84 -6.14
N LEU A 98 -4.86 -21.59 -4.88
CA LEU A 98 -5.01 -20.25 -4.32
C LEU A 98 -3.65 -19.54 -4.22
N GLN A 99 -2.61 -20.20 -3.73
CA GLN A 99 -1.25 -19.64 -3.67
C GLN A 99 -0.73 -19.25 -5.05
N LEU A 100 -0.90 -20.13 -6.05
CA LEU A 100 -0.48 -19.88 -7.43
C LEU A 100 -1.18 -18.64 -8.04
N SER A 101 -2.48 -18.54 -7.81
CA SER A 101 -3.32 -17.50 -8.43
C SER A 101 -3.42 -16.21 -7.63
N SER A 102 -3.02 -16.20 -6.36
CA SER A 102 -3.08 -15.02 -5.51
C SER A 102 -2.20 -13.87 -6.04
N ALA A 103 -2.74 -12.66 -5.93
CA ALA A 103 -2.01 -11.43 -6.19
C ALA A 103 -0.95 -11.15 -5.11
N TRP A 104 -1.03 -11.78 -3.94
CA TRP A 104 -0.10 -11.53 -2.84
C TRP A 104 1.27 -12.19 -3.03
N LYS A 105 1.40 -13.20 -3.88
CA LYS A 105 2.69 -13.87 -4.18
C LYS A 105 3.44 -14.24 -2.89
N ASN A 106 4.74 -13.98 -2.77
CA ASN A 106 5.51 -14.19 -1.54
C ASN A 106 4.92 -13.49 -0.28
N HIS A 107 4.01 -12.52 -0.43
CA HIS A 107 3.20 -11.96 0.66
C HIS A 107 1.89 -12.70 0.94
N PHE A 108 1.69 -13.93 0.43
CA PHE A 108 0.47 -14.72 0.61
C PHE A 108 0.04 -14.83 2.07
N ALA A 109 1.01 -15.02 2.98
CA ALA A 109 0.77 -15.06 4.41
C ALA A 109 0.16 -13.75 4.97
N CYS A 110 0.52 -12.58 4.42
CA CYS A 110 -0.09 -11.30 4.80
C CYS A 110 -1.56 -11.24 4.42
N GLY A 111 -1.92 -11.76 3.24
CA GLY A 111 -3.31 -11.87 2.77
C GLY A 111 -4.13 -12.84 3.62
N GLN A 112 -3.58 -14.02 3.89
CA GLN A 112 -4.22 -14.98 4.80
C GLN A 112 -4.46 -14.41 6.20
N ARG A 113 -3.58 -13.53 6.70
CA ARG A 113 -3.81 -12.88 7.99
C ARG A 113 -5.02 -11.94 7.93
N ILE A 114 -5.27 -11.24 6.83
CA ILE A 114 -6.48 -10.41 6.70
C ILE A 114 -7.72 -11.28 6.89
N ALA A 115 -7.77 -12.45 6.22
CA ALA A 115 -8.87 -13.40 6.36
C ALA A 115 -9.04 -13.90 7.81
N ARG A 116 -7.93 -14.13 8.53
CA ARG A 116 -7.98 -14.56 9.95
C ARG A 116 -8.54 -13.48 10.87
N VAL A 117 -8.25 -12.21 10.59
CA VAL A 117 -8.63 -11.08 11.47
C VAL A 117 -10.05 -10.58 11.17
N TYR A 118 -10.45 -10.58 9.90
CA TYR A 118 -11.69 -9.98 9.44
C TYR A 118 -12.69 -10.98 8.83
N GLY A 119 -12.35 -12.27 8.80
CA GLY A 119 -13.18 -13.35 8.24
C GLY A 119 -12.85 -13.68 6.78
N GLU A 120 -13.37 -14.80 6.28
CA GLU A 120 -13.10 -15.27 4.92
C GLU A 120 -13.55 -14.28 3.83
N ASP A 121 -14.54 -13.43 4.11
CA ASP A 121 -14.99 -12.36 3.21
C ASP A 121 -13.94 -11.25 3.01
N ALA A 122 -12.95 -11.19 3.91
CA ALA A 122 -11.82 -10.29 3.83
C ALA A 122 -10.60 -10.93 3.16
N ASP A 123 -10.68 -12.21 2.76
CA ASP A 123 -9.58 -12.89 2.07
C ASP A 123 -9.29 -12.18 0.75
N PRO A 124 -8.08 -11.65 0.56
CA PRO A 124 -7.74 -11.02 -0.68
C PRO A 124 -7.27 -12.13 -1.65
N GLY A 125 -8.25 -12.89 -2.14
CA GLY A 125 -8.07 -14.15 -2.85
C GLY A 125 -7.45 -14.05 -4.26
N ILE A 126 -7.98 -14.87 -5.17
CA ILE A 126 -7.51 -15.11 -6.55
C ILE A 126 -7.51 -13.85 -7.43
N ARG A 127 -8.34 -12.86 -7.08
CA ARG A 127 -8.47 -11.62 -7.83
C ARG A 127 -7.58 -10.57 -7.19
N THR A 128 -6.97 -9.76 -8.05
CA THR A 128 -6.21 -8.54 -7.75
C THR A 128 -6.60 -7.95 -6.40
N CYS A 129 -5.64 -7.49 -5.59
CA CYS A 129 -5.87 -6.84 -4.29
C CYS A 129 -6.74 -5.56 -4.35
N TYR A 130 -7.37 -5.32 -5.49
CA TYR A 130 -8.60 -4.62 -5.68
C TYR A 130 -9.80 -5.35 -5.03
N SER A 131 -10.23 -4.89 -3.86
CA SER A 131 -11.45 -5.42 -3.25
C SER A 131 -12.68 -4.90 -3.99
N LEU A 132 -13.44 -5.82 -4.61
CA LEU A 132 -14.77 -5.58 -5.17
C LEU A 132 -15.87 -5.54 -4.10
N GLY A 133 -15.54 -5.94 -2.87
CA GLY A 133 -16.43 -5.97 -1.71
C GLY A 133 -16.22 -4.79 -0.76
N PRO A 134 -17.08 -4.64 0.25
CA PRO A 134 -16.96 -3.59 1.26
C PRO A 134 -15.60 -3.63 1.94
N CYS A 135 -15.21 -2.51 2.53
CA CYS A 135 -13.96 -2.43 3.25
C CYS A 135 -13.97 -3.37 4.45
N TRP A 136 -13.09 -4.39 4.44
CA TRP A 136 -12.95 -5.30 5.58
C TRP A 136 -12.50 -4.56 6.84
N SER A 137 -11.75 -3.46 6.69
CA SER A 137 -11.35 -2.62 7.83
C SER A 137 -12.50 -1.78 8.39
N SER A 138 -13.74 -1.91 7.88
CA SER A 138 -14.93 -1.22 8.41
C SER A 138 -15.77 -2.06 9.38
N HIS A 139 -15.55 -3.38 9.47
CA HIS A 139 -16.25 -4.26 10.43
C HIS A 139 -15.87 -3.93 11.89
N GLU A 140 -16.73 -4.19 12.88
CA GLU A 140 -16.58 -3.70 14.26
C GLU A 140 -15.18 -3.91 14.90
N LEU A 141 -14.85 -3.05 15.88
CA LEU A 141 -13.54 -3.03 16.54
C LEU A 141 -13.19 -4.38 17.20
N SER A 142 -12.29 -5.15 16.56
CA SER A 142 -11.58 -6.24 17.24
C SER A 142 -10.41 -5.69 18.07
N SER A 143 -9.94 -6.48 19.05
CA SER A 143 -8.76 -6.14 19.87
C SER A 143 -7.49 -5.91 19.04
N GLU A 144 -7.34 -6.62 17.92
CA GLU A 144 -6.25 -6.40 16.95
C GLU A 144 -6.42 -5.06 16.20
N LYS A 145 -7.66 -4.61 16.00
CA LYS A 145 -7.98 -3.30 15.42
C LYS A 145 -7.55 -2.12 16.33
N LEU A 146 -7.62 -2.29 17.66
CA LEU A 146 -7.10 -1.32 18.62
C LEU A 146 -5.57 -1.19 18.54
N SER A 147 -4.86 -2.29 18.24
CA SER A 147 -3.41 -2.24 17.98
C SER A 147 -3.05 -1.58 16.65
N THR A 148 -4.00 -1.50 15.71
CA THR A 148 -3.89 -0.72 14.46
C THR A 148 -4.42 0.71 14.58
N CYS A 149 -4.92 1.12 15.76
CA CYS A 149 -5.37 2.47 16.02
C CYS A 149 -4.20 3.40 15.79
N SER A 150 -4.36 4.25 14.79
CA SER A 150 -3.25 4.92 14.19
C SER A 150 -2.98 6.23 14.90
N PRO A 151 -1.79 6.46 15.48
CA PRO A 151 -1.42 7.78 15.94
C PRO A 151 -1.35 8.79 14.77
N TYR A 152 -1.38 8.33 13.50
CA TYR A 152 -1.27 9.20 12.32
C TYR A 152 -2.31 10.31 12.34
N LEU A 153 -3.61 10.01 12.49
CA LEU A 153 -4.65 11.06 12.45
C LEU A 153 -4.52 12.02 13.64
N SER A 154 -4.29 11.50 14.85
CA SER A 154 -4.13 12.34 16.04
C SER A 154 -2.93 13.28 15.92
N MET A 155 -1.80 12.81 15.39
CA MET A 155 -0.61 13.63 15.18
C MET A 155 -0.81 14.65 14.05
N LEU A 156 -1.37 14.23 12.91
CA LEU A 156 -1.59 15.10 11.75
C LEU A 156 -2.59 16.23 12.02
N LEU A 157 -3.55 16.01 12.91
CA LEU A 157 -4.58 16.99 13.28
C LEU A 157 -4.18 17.89 14.46
N SER A 158 -3.01 17.66 15.07
CA SER A 158 -2.59 18.42 16.27
C SER A 158 -2.27 19.89 15.97
N CYS A 159 -1.33 20.16 15.07
CA CYS A 159 -1.02 21.52 14.61
C CYS A 159 -0.31 21.49 13.25
N LYS A 160 -0.22 22.62 12.55
CA LYS A 160 0.37 22.69 11.20
C LYS A 160 1.85 22.26 11.17
N VAL A 161 2.61 22.61 12.21
CA VAL A 161 4.02 22.20 12.32
C VAL A 161 4.13 20.68 12.44
N LEU A 162 3.49 20.09 13.45
CA LEU A 162 3.45 18.63 13.65
C LEU A 162 2.97 17.91 12.39
N SER A 163 1.90 18.41 11.77
CA SER A 163 1.35 17.82 10.56
C SER A 163 2.39 17.73 9.45
N SER A 164 3.14 18.81 9.21
CA SER A 164 4.19 18.84 8.18
C SER A 164 5.34 17.89 8.51
N GLU A 165 5.82 17.90 9.76
CA GLU A 165 6.94 17.04 10.18
C GLU A 165 6.55 15.56 10.17
N CYS A 166 5.34 15.23 10.61
CA CYS A 166 4.82 13.88 10.60
C CYS A 166 4.58 13.36 9.17
N LEU A 167 4.12 14.21 8.24
CA LEU A 167 3.98 13.83 6.83
C LEU A 167 5.34 13.52 6.20
N GLU A 168 6.36 14.33 6.45
CA GLU A 168 7.72 14.02 5.98
C GLU A 168 8.19 12.69 6.57
N SER A 169 8.15 12.58 7.90
CA SER A 169 8.65 11.41 8.63
C SER A 169 7.95 10.10 8.25
N ILE A 170 6.62 10.07 8.13
CA ILE A 170 5.89 8.83 7.79
C ILE A 170 6.22 8.37 6.36
N TYR A 171 6.22 9.27 5.38
CA TYR A 171 6.42 8.90 3.98
C TYR A 171 7.88 8.54 3.68
N GLU A 172 8.84 9.14 4.40
CA GLU A 172 10.25 8.75 4.29
C GLU A 172 10.54 7.41 4.95
N SER A 173 9.90 7.10 6.07
CA SER A 173 10.17 5.88 6.84
C SER A 173 9.32 4.67 6.43
N THR A 174 8.24 4.86 5.67
CA THR A 174 7.34 3.79 5.26
C THR A 174 7.70 3.24 3.90
N THR A 175 7.81 1.91 3.80
CA THR A 175 7.81 1.19 2.54
C THR A 175 6.38 0.85 2.13
N PHE A 176 5.99 1.36 0.97
CA PHE A 176 4.68 1.13 0.38
C PHE A 176 4.75 -0.13 -0.49
N ILE A 177 3.94 -1.13 -0.17
CA ILE A 177 3.94 -2.44 -0.84
C ILE A 177 2.67 -2.56 -1.66
N PHE A 178 2.83 -2.81 -2.95
CA PHE A 178 1.74 -3.05 -3.89
C PHE A 178 1.84 -4.47 -4.44
N THR A 179 0.80 -5.24 -4.20
CA THR A 179 0.59 -6.60 -4.72
C THR A 179 -0.37 -6.60 -5.92
N ASP A 180 -0.87 -5.42 -6.30
CA ASP A 180 -1.82 -5.25 -7.39
C ASP A 180 -1.54 -3.96 -8.17
N ILE A 181 -1.65 -4.07 -9.50
CA ILE A 181 -1.35 -3.00 -10.45
C ILE A 181 -2.44 -1.92 -10.44
N PHE A 182 -3.69 -2.27 -10.13
CA PHE A 182 -4.75 -1.26 -10.00
C PHE A 182 -4.49 -0.39 -8.77
N ALA A 183 -4.22 -0.98 -7.61
CA ALA A 183 -3.85 -0.22 -6.41
C ALA A 183 -2.63 0.68 -6.66
N LEU A 184 -1.58 0.15 -7.32
CA LEU A 184 -0.39 0.94 -7.67
C LEU A 184 -0.72 2.14 -8.54
N ASN A 185 -1.40 1.93 -9.68
CA ASN A 185 -1.68 3.02 -10.63
C ASN A 185 -2.65 4.04 -10.07
N THR A 186 -3.61 3.58 -9.28
CA THR A 186 -4.60 4.43 -8.61
C THR A 186 -3.91 5.28 -7.54
N PHE A 187 -2.84 4.76 -6.92
CA PHE A 187 -2.06 5.48 -5.90
C PHE A 187 -1.00 6.41 -6.48
N ILE A 188 -0.26 5.99 -7.51
CA ILE A 188 0.85 6.78 -8.08
C ILE A 188 0.38 7.65 -9.26
N GLY A 189 -0.55 7.15 -10.06
CA GLY A 189 -1.07 7.78 -11.26
C GLY A 189 -0.93 6.89 -12.49
N PHE A 190 -1.59 7.31 -13.58
CA PHE A 190 -1.56 6.63 -14.88
C PHE A 190 -0.88 7.51 -15.92
N CYS A 191 -0.10 6.92 -16.83
CA CYS A 191 0.35 7.62 -18.04
C CYS A 191 -0.82 7.84 -19.01
N LYS A 192 -1.67 6.84 -19.17
CA LYS A 192 -2.96 6.93 -19.86
C LYS A 192 -3.98 6.13 -19.07
N VAL A 193 -5.07 6.79 -18.64
CA VAL A 193 -6.13 6.13 -17.89
C VAL A 193 -6.94 5.25 -18.85
N PRO A 194 -7.03 3.93 -18.62
CA PRO A 194 -7.92 3.06 -19.39
C PRO A 194 -9.37 3.52 -19.26
N GLU A 195 -10.16 3.43 -20.34
CA GLU A 195 -11.57 3.88 -20.33
C GLU A 195 -12.37 3.27 -19.18
N LEU A 196 -12.18 1.98 -18.92
CA LEU A 196 -12.85 1.23 -17.86
C LEU A 196 -12.51 1.72 -16.44
N LEU A 197 -11.44 2.52 -16.26
CA LEU A 197 -10.96 2.98 -14.96
C LEU A 197 -11.09 4.49 -14.76
N LYS A 198 -11.53 5.25 -15.76
CA LYS A 198 -11.61 6.72 -15.69
C LYS A 198 -12.38 7.21 -14.47
N GLU A 199 -13.46 6.54 -14.11
CA GLU A 199 -14.29 6.93 -12.97
C GLU A 199 -13.64 6.58 -11.64
N GLU A 200 -12.88 5.49 -11.56
CA GLU A 200 -12.17 5.11 -10.33
C GLU A 200 -11.00 6.05 -10.04
N VAL A 201 -10.25 6.42 -11.08
CA VAL A 201 -9.13 7.36 -10.98
C VAL A 201 -9.58 8.75 -10.53
N LYS A 202 -10.80 9.17 -10.88
CA LYS A 202 -11.35 10.46 -10.41
C LYS A 202 -11.56 10.49 -8.90
N VAL A 203 -11.86 9.35 -8.29
CA VAL A 203 -12.12 9.27 -6.84
C VAL A 203 -10.85 8.99 -6.06
N ALA A 204 -9.89 8.32 -6.68
CA ALA A 204 -8.62 8.02 -6.05
C ALA A 204 -7.77 9.27 -5.83
N ILE A 205 -7.67 9.67 -4.56
CA ILE A 205 -6.82 10.78 -4.16
C ILE A 205 -5.47 10.21 -3.71
N SER A 206 -4.51 10.21 -4.63
CA SER A 206 -3.10 9.96 -4.31
C SER A 206 -2.64 10.94 -3.23
N PRO A 207 -2.04 10.48 -2.12
CA PRO A 207 -1.52 11.38 -1.11
C PRO A 207 -0.39 12.24 -1.69
N PRO A 208 -0.51 13.59 -1.72
CA PRO A 208 0.51 14.45 -2.34
C PRO A 208 1.89 14.30 -1.69
N ALA A 209 1.91 14.05 -0.37
CA ALA A 209 3.12 13.83 0.41
C ALA A 209 3.94 12.62 -0.07
N PHE A 210 3.30 11.59 -0.64
CA PHE A 210 4.02 10.44 -1.20
C PHE A 210 4.98 10.85 -2.31
N ARG A 211 4.55 11.78 -3.18
CA ARG A 211 5.37 12.23 -4.32
C ARG A 211 6.59 13.05 -3.88
N THR A 212 6.50 13.71 -2.73
CA THR A 212 7.56 14.56 -2.19
C THR A 212 8.53 13.78 -1.31
N PHE A 213 7.99 12.94 -0.43
CA PHE A 213 8.74 12.33 0.67
C PHE A 213 8.85 10.81 0.54
N GLY A 214 8.06 10.14 -0.30
CA GLY A 214 8.12 8.70 -0.49
C GLY A 214 9.52 8.26 -0.95
N ARG A 215 10.14 7.34 -0.20
CA ARG A 215 11.48 6.80 -0.53
C ARG A 215 11.48 5.34 -0.94
N HIS A 216 10.57 4.54 -0.38
CA HIS A 216 10.61 3.09 -0.50
C HIS A 216 9.30 2.55 -1.07
N LEU A 217 9.42 1.80 -2.17
CA LEU A 217 8.30 1.19 -2.88
C LEU A 217 8.68 -0.24 -3.23
N GLU A 218 7.82 -1.19 -2.89
CA GLU A 218 7.95 -2.59 -3.31
C GLU A 218 6.73 -2.97 -4.13
N ILE A 219 6.98 -3.75 -5.19
CA ILE A 219 5.97 -4.11 -6.17
C ILE A 219 6.10 -5.60 -6.43
N PHE A 220 4.99 -6.33 -6.25
CA PHE A 220 4.90 -7.76 -6.49
C PHE A 220 3.81 -8.01 -7.51
N PHE A 221 4.19 -8.50 -8.68
CA PHE A 221 3.26 -8.81 -9.74
C PHE A 221 3.55 -10.19 -10.32
N GLY A 222 2.51 -10.90 -10.77
CA GLY A 222 2.64 -12.21 -11.40
C GLY A 222 3.13 -12.15 -12.85
N ALA A 223 3.67 -13.29 -13.32
CA ALA A 223 4.19 -13.46 -14.68
C ALA A 223 3.14 -13.34 -15.81
N SER A 224 1.83 -13.30 -15.51
CA SER A 224 0.74 -13.09 -16.48
C SER A 224 0.57 -11.63 -16.93
N LEU A 225 1.51 -10.77 -16.53
CA LEU A 225 1.54 -9.33 -16.82
C LEU A 225 1.72 -8.84 -18.27
N PRO A 226 2.17 -9.61 -19.30
CA PRO A 226 2.49 -9.01 -20.60
C PRO A 226 1.32 -8.25 -21.26
N TYR A 227 0.07 -8.53 -20.88
CA TYR A 227 -1.10 -7.85 -21.41
C TYR A 227 -1.44 -6.50 -20.74
N ALA A 228 -0.90 -6.20 -19.54
CA ALA A 228 -1.22 -4.97 -18.80
C ALA A 228 -0.05 -3.97 -18.67
N VAL A 229 1.18 -4.39 -19.01
CA VAL A 229 2.41 -3.60 -18.78
C VAL A 229 2.71 -2.58 -19.88
N ALA A 230 1.96 -2.54 -20.98
CA ALA A 230 2.20 -1.63 -22.10
C ALA A 230 2.08 -0.11 -21.78
N VAL A 231 1.96 0.31 -20.52
CA VAL A 231 1.73 1.71 -20.13
C VAL A 231 2.68 2.25 -19.02
N LEU A 232 3.61 1.48 -18.44
CA LEU A 232 4.06 1.82 -17.07
C LEU A 232 5.50 2.23 -16.71
N VAL A 233 6.48 2.40 -17.58
CA VAL A 233 7.79 2.89 -17.09
C VAL A 233 8.44 3.91 -18.02
N ALA A 234 8.17 5.20 -17.78
CA ALA A 234 9.04 6.26 -18.30
C ALA A 234 9.14 7.54 -17.47
N TYR A 235 8.23 7.82 -16.50
CA TYR A 235 8.22 9.16 -15.88
C TYR A 235 8.32 9.25 -14.35
N ALA A 236 8.13 8.14 -13.60
CA ALA A 236 8.21 8.20 -12.13
C ALA A 236 9.63 7.97 -11.57
N ILE A 237 10.51 7.29 -12.31
CA ILE A 237 11.86 6.91 -11.80
C ILE A 237 12.92 7.97 -12.15
N THR A 238 12.66 8.87 -13.11
CA THR A 238 13.64 9.90 -13.52
C THR A 238 13.86 10.99 -12.48
N THR A 239 12.92 11.22 -11.56
CA THR A 239 13.11 12.13 -10.42
C THR A 239 13.72 11.46 -9.18
N ALA A 240 13.79 10.12 -9.14
CA ALA A 240 14.48 9.35 -8.11
C ALA A 240 15.96 9.04 -8.47
N ARG A 241 16.52 9.72 -9.49
CA ARG A 241 17.93 9.58 -9.88
C ARG A 241 18.87 10.26 -8.88
N ARG A 242 19.12 9.59 -7.75
CA ARG A 242 20.42 9.53 -7.06
C ARG A 242 20.35 8.55 -5.87
N ALA A 243 20.10 7.28 -6.14
CA ALA A 243 20.57 6.18 -5.28
C ALA A 243 20.70 4.92 -6.13
N SER A 244 21.97 4.52 -6.35
CA SER A 244 22.51 3.23 -6.76
C SER A 244 21.59 2.13 -7.34
N HIS A 245 21.87 1.75 -8.60
CA HIS A 245 22.01 0.38 -9.16
C HIS A 245 21.63 -0.79 -8.21
N VAL A 246 20.87 -1.83 -8.61
CA VAL A 246 21.01 -2.73 -9.77
C VAL A 246 19.67 -3.41 -10.05
N SER A 247 19.20 -3.46 -11.30
CA SER A 247 18.38 -4.57 -11.79
C SER A 247 18.86 -4.95 -13.18
N ARG A 248 19.62 -6.06 -13.26
CA ARG A 248 19.86 -6.78 -14.51
C ARG A 248 18.66 -7.69 -14.71
N PHE A 249 17.90 -7.45 -15.78
CA PHE A 249 16.93 -8.41 -16.30
C PHE A 249 17.70 -9.46 -17.12
N PRO A 250 17.66 -10.76 -16.78
CA PRO A 250 18.27 -11.79 -17.62
C PRO A 250 17.19 -12.41 -18.51
N TRP A 251 16.84 -11.73 -19.61
CA TRP A 251 16.14 -12.37 -20.73
C TRP A 251 16.64 -11.79 -22.06
N ALA A 252 17.85 -12.19 -22.42
CA ALA A 252 18.40 -12.30 -23.77
C ALA A 252 19.64 -13.18 -23.62
N SER A 253 19.62 -14.42 -24.10
CA SER A 253 20.00 -14.76 -25.48
C SER A 253 19.75 -16.26 -25.71
N PRO A 254 19.72 -16.72 -26.99
CA PRO A 254 19.51 -18.14 -27.33
C PRO A 254 20.55 -19.08 -26.72
#